data_AF-A0A7L2UEY5-F1
#
_entry.id   AF-A0A7L2UEY5-F1
#
_cell.length_a   1.000
_cell.length_b   1.000
_cell.length_c   1.000
_cell.angle_alpha   90.00
_cell.angle_beta   90.00
_cell.angle_gamma   90.00
#
_symmetry.space_group_name_H-M   'P 1'
#
loop_
_entity.id
_entity.type
_entity.pdbx_description
1 polymer ?
#
loop_
_entity_poly.entity_id
_entity_poly.type
_entity_poly.pdbx_seq_one_letter_code
_entity_poly.pdbx_strand_id
1 'polypeptide(L)'
;QLVGLLLIGVAAWGKGFGIVSSIHLIGGVIAVGVFLLLIAIVGLVGAVHHHQVMLFFYMIILGLVFVFQFGVSCSCLAINRSRQEGLFSSAWSILSNETKTELERRLDCCGLLNRSADPPAARAFQADFHVCPAV
;
A
#
# COMPACT_ATOMS: atom_id res chain seq x y z
N GLN A 1 26.43 -4.91 6.15
CA GLN A 1 26.86 -5.30 4.79
C GLN A 1 25.90 -6.29 4.11
N LEU A 2 25.41 -7.34 4.78
CA LEU A 2 24.35 -8.22 4.23
C LEU A 2 23.09 -7.45 3.79
N VAL A 3 22.63 -6.48 4.58
CA VAL A 3 21.47 -5.64 4.26
C VAL A 3 21.66 -4.82 2.98
N GLY A 4 22.89 -4.35 2.70
CA GLY A 4 23.20 -3.59 1.48
C GLY A 4 23.16 -4.45 0.21
N LEU A 5 23.68 -5.69 0.28
CA LEU A 5 23.56 -6.68 -0.78
C LEU A 5 22.11 -7.11 -1.02
N LEU A 6 21.32 -7.20 0.06
CA LEU A 6 19.91 -7.57 0.01
C LEU A 6 19.06 -6.47 -0.67
N LEU A 7 19.37 -5.19 -0.41
CA LEU A 7 18.72 -4.06 -1.09
C LEU A 7 19.06 -3.97 -2.59
N ILE A 8 20.29 -4.31 -2.99
CA ILE A 8 20.70 -4.41 -4.40
C ILE A 8 19.97 -5.57 -5.09
N GLY A 9 19.82 -6.71 -4.41
CA GLY A 9 19.06 -7.87 -4.91
C GLY A 9 17.58 -7.56 -5.13
N VAL A 10 16.94 -6.85 -4.18
CA VAL A 10 15.53 -6.42 -4.31
C VAL A 10 15.36 -5.38 -5.42
N ALA A 11 16.31 -4.45 -5.59
CA ALA A 11 16.30 -3.48 -6.69
C ALA A 11 16.44 -4.16 -8.08
N ALA A 12 17.26 -5.22 -8.19
CA ALA A 12 17.39 -6.01 -9.40
C ALA A 12 16.13 -6.86 -9.69
N TRP A 13 15.46 -7.38 -8.64
CA TRP A 13 14.21 -8.13 -8.76
C TRP A 13 13.00 -7.24 -9.12
N GLY A 14 13.03 -5.95 -8.77
CA GLY A 14 11.97 -4.98 -9.10
C GLY A 14 11.80 -4.71 -10.60
N LYS A 15 12.82 -4.99 -11.43
CA LYS A 15 12.76 -4.77 -12.88
C LYS A 15 11.89 -5.80 -13.64
N GLY A 16 11.37 -6.83 -12.94
CA GLY A 16 10.59 -7.92 -13.53
C GLY A 16 9.06 -7.83 -13.39
N PHE A 17 8.52 -6.97 -12.53
CA PHE A 17 7.07 -6.92 -12.28
C PHE A 17 6.40 -5.80 -13.07
N GLY A 18 6.36 -6.00 -14.39
CA GLY A 18 5.30 -5.44 -15.22
C GLY A 18 4.01 -6.20 -14.94
N ILE A 19 3.22 -5.74 -13.96
CA ILE A 19 1.84 -6.22 -13.77
C ILE A 19 0.94 -5.01 -13.57
N VAL A 20 0.09 -4.82 -14.56
CA VAL A 20 -0.94 -3.78 -14.64
C VAL A 20 -1.98 -4.05 -13.55
N SER A 21 -2.12 -3.15 -12.57
CA SER A 21 -3.34 -3.07 -11.75
C SER A 21 -3.42 -1.74 -11.00
N SER A 22 -4.22 -0.81 -11.54
CA SER A 22 -4.65 0.44 -10.90
C SER A 22 -3.57 1.52 -10.69
N ILE A 23 -3.57 2.49 -11.60
CA ILE A 23 -2.62 3.61 -11.76
C ILE A 23 -2.36 4.42 -10.45
N HIS A 24 -3.33 4.52 -9.55
CA HIS A 24 -3.22 5.33 -8.32
C HIS A 24 -2.51 4.61 -7.16
N LEU A 25 -2.78 3.32 -6.95
CA LEU A 25 -2.16 2.54 -5.85
C LEU A 25 -0.73 2.13 -6.22
N ILE A 26 -0.51 1.78 -7.49
CA ILE A 26 0.81 1.49 -8.04
C ILE A 26 1.72 2.73 -7.98
N GLY A 27 1.18 3.93 -8.26
CA GLY A 27 1.95 5.18 -8.19
C GLY A 27 2.54 5.43 -6.81
N GLY A 28 1.77 5.17 -5.75
CA GLY A 28 2.24 5.30 -4.36
C GLY A 28 3.36 4.32 -4.02
N VAL A 29 3.19 3.04 -4.36
CA VAL A 29 4.21 2.00 -4.09
C VAL A 29 5.51 2.28 -4.87
N ILE A 30 5.42 2.68 -6.14
CA ILE A 30 6.58 3.02 -6.96
C ILE A 30 7.29 4.26 -6.40
N ALA A 31 6.54 5.31 -6.05
CA ALA A 31 7.12 6.54 -5.48
C ALA A 31 7.87 6.27 -4.17
N VAL A 32 7.29 5.45 -3.28
CA VAL A 32 7.96 5.00 -2.05
C VAL A 32 9.20 4.18 -2.38
N GLY A 33 9.14 3.28 -3.36
CA GLY A 33 10.28 2.49 -3.81
C GLY A 33 11.46 3.33 -4.32
N VAL A 34 11.19 4.33 -5.16
CA VAL A 34 12.21 5.26 -5.68
C VAL A 34 12.80 6.12 -4.56
N PHE A 35 11.98 6.60 -3.63
CA PHE A 35 12.43 7.39 -2.49
C PHE A 35 13.38 6.58 -1.56
N LEU A 36 13.02 5.33 -1.26
CA LEU A 36 13.87 4.43 -0.47
C LEU A 36 15.19 4.10 -1.17
N LEU A 37 15.18 3.98 -2.51
CA LEU A 37 16.38 3.79 -3.31
C LEU A 37 17.36 4.98 -3.19
N LEU A 38 16.85 6.21 -3.28
CA LEU A 38 17.68 7.42 -3.12
C LEU A 38 18.30 7.51 -1.72
N ILE A 39 17.53 7.18 -0.67
CA ILE A 39 18.04 7.12 0.71
C ILE A 39 19.14 6.08 0.84
N ALA A 40 18.97 4.90 0.22
CA ALA A 40 19.97 3.84 0.24
C ALA A 40 21.28 4.27 -0.45
N ILE A 41 21.20 4.99 -1.58
CA ILE A 41 22.39 5.51 -2.29
C ILE A 41 23.12 6.54 -1.43
N VAL A 42 22.40 7.49 -0.81
CA VAL A 42 23.00 8.50 0.07
C VAL A 42 23.68 7.86 1.28
N GLY A 43 23.05 6.84 1.89
CA GLY A 43 23.65 6.08 2.98
C GLY A 43 24.92 5.34 2.57
N LEU A 44 24.94 4.74 1.37
CA LEU A 44 26.12 4.07 0.82
C LEU A 44 27.28 5.03 0.56
N VAL A 45 27.02 6.18 -0.09
CA VAL A 45 28.06 7.19 -0.34
C VAL A 45 28.57 7.78 0.98
N GLY A 46 27.69 8.05 1.95
CA GLY A 46 28.07 8.53 3.28
C GLY A 46 28.95 7.55 4.06
N ALA A 47 28.72 6.24 3.91
CA ALA A 47 29.53 5.21 4.55
C ALA A 47 30.93 5.05 3.90
N VAL A 48 31.03 5.20 2.58
CA VAL A 48 32.30 5.03 1.85
C VAL A 48 33.22 6.24 2.02
N HIS A 49 32.68 7.46 2.09
CA HIS A 49 33.50 8.68 2.01
C HIS A 49 34.07 9.21 3.33
N HIS A 50 33.93 8.48 4.46
CA HIS A 50 34.38 8.91 5.80
C HIS A 50 33.96 10.35 6.19
N HIS A 51 32.93 10.91 5.54
CA HIS A 51 32.49 12.29 5.73
C HIS A 51 31.38 12.34 6.80
N GLN A 52 31.76 12.58 8.06
CA GLN A 52 30.86 12.53 9.22
C GLN A 52 29.58 13.38 9.06
N VAL A 53 29.65 14.49 8.32
CA VAL A 53 28.50 15.37 8.08
C VAL A 53 27.41 14.71 7.21
N MET A 54 27.78 13.85 6.24
CA MET A 54 26.77 13.16 5.41
C MET A 54 26.03 12.08 6.18
N LEU A 55 26.71 11.42 7.11
CA LEU A 55 26.11 10.42 7.99
C LEU A 55 25.12 11.05 8.98
N PHE A 56 25.38 12.28 9.41
CA PHE A 56 24.47 13.05 10.24
C PHE A 56 23.14 13.34 9.53
N PHE A 57 23.20 13.81 8.27
CA PHE A 57 21.99 13.99 7.46
C PHE A 57 21.23 12.68 7.24
N TYR A 58 21.94 11.57 7.01
CA TYR A 58 21.33 10.25 6.86
C TYR A 58 20.58 9.79 8.13
N MET A 59 21.14 10.00 9.32
CA MET A 59 20.46 9.70 10.59
C MET A 59 19.19 10.54 10.80
N ILE A 60 19.20 11.82 10.41
CA ILE A 60 18.00 12.68 10.48
C ILE A 60 16.92 12.16 9.53
N ILE A 61 17.27 11.86 8.29
CA ILE A 61 16.31 11.36 7.29
C ILE A 61 15.72 10.01 7.75
N LEU A 62 16.54 9.09 8.24
CA LEU A 62 16.06 7.83 8.81
C LEU A 62 15.16 8.04 10.03
N GLY A 63 15.49 9.00 10.91
CA GLY A 63 14.65 9.37 12.04
C GLY A 63 13.27 9.86 11.59
N LEU A 64 13.20 10.70 10.57
CA LEU A 64 11.93 11.18 10.00
C LEU A 64 11.12 10.04 9.37
N VAL A 65 11.76 9.15 8.62
CA VAL A 65 11.11 7.97 8.05
C VAL A 65 10.58 7.05 9.14
N PHE A 66 11.34 6.84 10.21
CA PHE A 66 10.93 6.04 11.37
C PHE A 66 9.69 6.64 12.05
N VAL A 67 9.68 7.96 12.31
CA VAL A 67 8.53 8.63 12.90
C VAL A 67 7.29 8.48 12.01
N PHE A 68 7.44 8.62 10.69
CA PHE A 68 6.33 8.44 9.76
C PHE A 68 5.81 6.99 9.74
N GLN A 69 6.70 6.00 9.62
CA GLN A 69 6.34 4.58 9.62
C GLN A 69 5.70 4.15 10.94
N PHE A 70 6.24 4.63 12.06
CA PHE A 70 5.67 4.40 13.37
C PHE A 70 4.28 5.02 13.48
N GLY A 71 4.12 6.27 13.03
CA GLY A 71 2.83 6.96 12.97
C GLY A 71 1.79 6.22 12.11
N VAL A 72 2.16 5.76 10.92
CA VAL A 72 1.28 4.95 10.06
C VAL A 72 0.92 3.63 10.72
N SER A 73 1.90 2.94 11.32
CA SER A 73 1.68 1.66 12.02
C SER A 73 0.71 1.83 13.20
N CYS A 74 0.93 2.85 14.03
CA CYS A 74 0.02 3.19 15.12
C CYS A 74 -1.37 3.59 14.62
N SER A 75 -1.46 4.31 13.51
CA SER A 75 -2.75 4.70 12.89
C SER A 75 -3.52 3.47 12.38
N CYS A 76 -2.82 2.50 11.79
CA CYS A 76 -3.40 1.23 11.36
C CYS A 76 -3.84 0.39 12.57
N LEU A 77 -3.09 0.39 13.67
CA LEU A 77 -3.49 -0.33 14.90
C LEU A 77 -4.69 0.33 15.60
N ALA A 78 -4.80 1.65 15.55
CA ALA A 78 -5.88 2.40 16.17
C ALA A 78 -7.18 2.42 15.34
N ILE A 79 -7.24 1.71 14.19
CA ILE A 79 -8.42 1.70 13.33
C ILE A 79 -9.50 0.77 13.91
N ASN A 80 -10.69 1.31 14.11
CA ASN A 80 -11.86 0.56 14.56
C ASN A 80 -12.74 0.13 13.37
N ARG A 81 -13.57 -0.90 13.56
CA ARG A 81 -14.50 -1.46 12.55
C ARG A 81 -15.34 -0.40 11.83
N SER A 82 -15.92 0.56 12.55
CA SER A 82 -16.75 1.61 11.95
C SER A 82 -15.96 2.54 11.02
N ARG A 83 -14.71 2.89 11.40
CA ARG A 83 -13.83 3.71 10.57
C ARG A 83 -13.31 2.92 9.37
N GLN A 84 -13.01 1.64 9.57
CA GLN A 84 -12.63 0.72 8.50
C GLN A 84 -13.75 0.59 7.45
N GLU A 85 -15.00 0.40 7.87
CA GLU A 85 -16.17 0.32 6.97
C GLU A 85 -16.36 1.62 6.16
N GLY A 86 -16.16 2.78 6.78
CA GLY A 86 -16.23 4.07 6.07
C GLY A 86 -15.15 4.24 5.00
N LEU A 87 -13.92 3.83 5.29
CA LEU A 87 -12.82 3.85 4.31
C LEU A 87 -13.08 2.90 3.15
N PHE A 88 -13.56 1.68 3.43
CA PHE A 88 -13.92 0.72 2.40
C PHE A 88 -15.08 1.20 1.53
N SER A 89 -16.10 1.84 2.11
CA SER A 89 -17.23 2.42 1.36
C SER A 89 -16.81 3.54 0.42
N SER A 90 -16.00 4.48 0.92
CA SER A 90 -15.41 5.51 0.04
C SER A 90 -14.56 4.88 -1.05
N ALA A 91 -13.67 3.95 -0.73
CA ALA A 91 -12.85 3.27 -1.73
C ALA A 91 -13.71 2.56 -2.78
N TRP A 92 -14.69 1.76 -2.37
CA TRP A 92 -15.57 1.01 -3.26
C TRP A 92 -16.35 1.90 -4.23
N SER A 93 -16.77 3.10 -3.79
CA SER A 93 -17.44 4.05 -4.69
C SER A 93 -16.54 4.63 -5.78
N ILE A 94 -15.23 4.65 -5.57
CA ILE A 94 -14.24 5.22 -6.50
C ILE A 94 -13.68 4.13 -7.43
N LEU A 95 -13.71 2.85 -7.01
CA LEU A 95 -13.24 1.73 -7.81
C LEU A 95 -14.11 1.52 -9.06
N SER A 96 -13.47 1.22 -10.19
CA SER A 96 -14.15 0.80 -11.42
C SER A 96 -14.69 -0.62 -11.29
N ASN A 97 -15.70 -0.96 -12.09
CA ASN A 97 -16.31 -2.29 -12.08
C ASN A 97 -15.28 -3.40 -12.37
N GLU A 98 -14.35 -3.18 -13.31
CA GLU A 98 -13.26 -4.13 -13.59
C GLU A 98 -12.39 -4.42 -12.36
N THR A 99 -12.04 -3.38 -11.59
CA THR A 99 -11.23 -3.54 -10.37
C THR A 99 -12.03 -4.22 -9.27
N LYS A 100 -13.33 -3.93 -9.14
CA LYS A 100 -14.21 -4.62 -8.19
C LYS A 100 -14.30 -6.11 -8.51
N THR A 101 -14.59 -6.44 -9.77
CA THR A 101 -14.68 -7.82 -10.27
C THR A 101 -13.38 -8.60 -10.03
N GLU A 102 -12.23 -8.01 -10.35
CA GLU A 102 -10.96 -8.70 -10.11
C GLU A 102 -10.67 -8.85 -8.60
N LEU A 103 -11.06 -7.87 -7.77
CA LEU A 103 -10.91 -7.97 -6.32
C LEU A 103 -11.80 -9.08 -5.75
N GLU A 104 -13.07 -9.13 -6.15
CA GLU A 104 -14.04 -10.18 -5.79
C GLU A 104 -13.53 -11.57 -6.20
N ARG A 105 -13.00 -11.71 -7.42
CA ARG A 105 -12.45 -12.97 -7.92
C ARG A 105 -11.17 -13.40 -7.20
N ARG A 106 -10.33 -12.47 -6.75
CA ARG A 106 -9.09 -12.79 -6.02
C ARG A 106 -9.32 -13.09 -4.55
N LEU A 107 -10.30 -12.45 -3.93
CA LEU A 107 -10.64 -12.65 -2.52
C LEU A 107 -11.76 -13.68 -2.31
N ASP A 108 -12.33 -14.22 -3.39
CA ASP A 108 -13.42 -15.19 -3.37
C ASP A 108 -14.61 -14.69 -2.53
N CYS A 109 -14.99 -13.43 -2.77
CA CYS A 109 -16.05 -12.74 -2.05
C CYS A 109 -16.85 -11.84 -2.99
N CYS A 110 -18.04 -11.42 -2.57
CA CYS A 110 -18.94 -10.62 -3.40
C CYS A 110 -19.57 -9.48 -2.60
N GLY A 111 -19.57 -8.28 -3.19
CA GLY A 111 -20.14 -7.08 -2.60
C GLY A 111 -19.33 -6.50 -1.43
N LEU A 112 -19.57 -5.23 -1.12
CA LEU A 112 -18.78 -4.49 -0.14
C LEU A 112 -19.09 -4.82 1.33
N LEU A 113 -20.37 -4.73 1.73
CA LEU A 113 -20.81 -4.92 3.11
C LEU A 113 -22.23 -5.54 3.12
N ASN A 114 -22.37 -6.73 3.69
CA ASN A 114 -23.68 -7.35 3.91
C ASN A 114 -24.34 -6.80 5.18
N ARG A 115 -24.93 -5.61 5.09
CA ARG A 115 -25.73 -5.01 6.18
C ARG A 115 -27.20 -5.39 6.04
N SER A 116 -27.58 -6.51 6.65
CA SER A 116 -28.98 -6.96 6.72
C SER A 116 -29.89 -6.06 7.57
N ALA A 117 -29.31 -5.20 8.41
CA ALA A 117 -30.05 -4.27 9.28
C ALA A 117 -30.50 -2.97 8.57
N ASP A 118 -30.01 -2.67 7.36
CA ASP A 118 -30.33 -1.45 6.62
C ASP A 118 -30.93 -1.82 5.24
N PRO A 119 -32.27 -1.70 5.04
CA PRO A 119 -32.96 -2.16 3.83
C PRO A 119 -32.39 -1.64 2.49
N PRO A 120 -32.05 -0.34 2.31
CA PRO A 120 -31.42 0.14 1.09
C PRO A 120 -30.01 -0.43 0.87
N ALA A 121 -29.19 -0.57 1.91
CA ALA A 121 -27.85 -1.14 1.80
C ALA A 121 -27.90 -2.64 1.45
N ALA A 122 -28.88 -3.38 2.01
CA ALA A 122 -29.11 -4.78 1.69
C ALA A 122 -29.49 -4.99 0.21
N ARG A 123 -30.32 -4.10 -0.37
CA ARG A 123 -30.68 -4.16 -1.80
C ARG A 123 -29.49 -3.89 -2.72
N ALA A 124 -28.66 -2.91 -2.37
CA ALA A 124 -27.44 -2.60 -3.13
C ALA A 124 -26.46 -3.78 -3.09
N PHE A 125 -26.25 -4.36 -1.91
CA PHE A 125 -25.43 -5.57 -1.74
C PHE A 125 -25.95 -6.73 -2.59
N GLN A 126 -27.27 -6.95 -2.59
CA GLN A 126 -27.87 -8.05 -3.34
C GLN A 126 -27.81 -7.85 -4.87
N ALA A 127 -27.89 -6.60 -5.34
CA ALA A 127 -27.65 -6.26 -6.74
C ALA A 127 -26.19 -6.53 -7.15
N ASP A 128 -25.22 -6.12 -6.34
CA ASP A 128 -23.79 -6.41 -6.59
C ASP A 128 -23.52 -7.92 -6.55
N PHE A 129 -24.09 -8.64 -5.58
CA PHE A 129 -23.94 -10.09 -5.43
C PHE A 129 -24.48 -10.87 -6.64
N HIS A 130 -25.59 -10.46 -7.22
CA HIS A 130 -26.20 -11.16 -8.36
C HIS A 130 -25.38 -11.10 -9.65
N VAL A 131 -24.49 -10.11 -9.79
CA VAL A 131 -23.64 -9.90 -10.96
C VAL A 131 -22.18 -10.31 -10.67
N CYS A 132 -21.91 -10.81 -9.47
CA CYS A 132 -20.58 -11.19 -9.02
C CYS A 132 -20.09 -12.46 -9.73
N PRO A 133 -18.89 -12.45 -10.35
CA PRO A 133 -18.35 -13.60 -11.08
C PRO A 133 -17.54 -14.58 -10.21
N ALA A 134 -17.45 -14.34 -8.89
CA ALA A 134 -16.80 -15.24 -7.94
C ALA A 134 -17.74 -16.34 -7.40
N VAL A 135 -19.03 -16.30 -7.74
CA VAL A 135 -20.06 -17.30 -7.34
C VAL A 135 -20.23 -18.37 -8.41
#